data_AF-A0A9P1NZP1-F1
#
_entry.id   AF-A0A9P1NZP1-F1
#
_cell.length_a   1.000
_cell.length_b   1.000
_cell.length_c   1.000
_cell.angle_alpha   90.00
_cell.angle_beta   90.00
_cell.angle_gamma   90.00
#
_symmetry.space_group_name_H-M   'P 1'
#
loop_
_entity.id
_entity.type
_entity.pdbx_description
1 polymer ?
#
loop_
_entity_poly.entity_id
_entity_poly.type
_entity_poly.pdbx_seq_one_letter_code
_entity_poly.pdbx_strand_id
1 'polypeptide(L)'
;MINNPPKTVLVAQISKPQQMIWNLILSSQGLSVYNYHKSSHLKFFLQKKARENQLPDLCIVDVMYFIRQEESPYEFCRWCDLNYPEVEVILTHETAPKVSQAERLWAIKQGAQDLLPGFPALHLRAEIILGLQRVLEVLDLLPIDQIELGYVFTKIQKIMFNYHQLDRLNMG
;
A
#
# COMPACT_ATOMS: atom_id res chain seq x y z
N MET A 1 7.38 26.94 14.15
CA MET A 1 7.10 25.52 13.90
C MET A 1 7.75 25.18 12.58
N ILE A 2 8.76 24.33 12.56
CA ILE A 2 9.34 23.83 11.31
C ILE A 2 8.31 22.85 10.77
N ASN A 3 7.60 23.22 9.71
CA ASN A 3 6.71 22.29 9.03
C ASN A 3 7.61 21.27 8.33
N ASN A 4 7.79 20.09 8.93
CA ASN A 4 8.40 18.98 8.24
C ASN A 4 7.60 18.69 6.96
N PRO A 5 8.25 18.36 5.84
CA PRO A 5 7.54 17.97 4.64
C PRO A 5 6.61 16.78 4.94
N PRO A 6 5.46 16.68 4.26
CA PRO A 6 4.54 15.57 4.47
C PRO A 6 5.24 14.25 4.18
N LYS A 7 4.99 13.24 5.02
CA LYS A 7 5.46 11.87 4.78
C LYS A 7 4.93 11.39 3.42
N THR A 8 5.78 10.64 2.73
CA THR A 8 5.57 10.22 1.36
C THR A 8 5.46 8.70 1.26
N VAL A 9 4.47 8.23 0.50
CA VAL A 9 4.17 6.80 0.37
C VAL A 9 4.16 6.42 -1.11
N LEU A 10 4.95 5.42 -1.47
CA LEU A 10 4.90 4.78 -2.77
C LEU A 10 3.86 3.65 -2.74
N VAL A 11 2.84 3.73 -3.58
CA VAL A 11 1.80 2.68 -3.66
C VAL A 11 1.92 1.98 -5.00
N ALA A 12 2.11 0.66 -4.96
CA ALA A 12 2.26 -0.20 -6.12
C ALA A 12 1.31 -1.41 -6.02
N GLN A 13 0.08 -1.25 -6.52
CA GLN A 13 -0.93 -2.30 -6.53
C GLN A 13 -1.18 -2.82 -7.95
N ILE A 14 -1.44 -4.11 -8.09
CA ILE A 14 -1.79 -4.68 -9.40
C ILE A 14 -3.18 -4.24 -9.85
N SER A 15 -4.07 -4.06 -8.89
CA SER A 15 -5.47 -3.69 -9.07
C SER A 15 -5.72 -2.21 -8.91
N LYS A 16 -6.48 -1.70 -9.87
CA LYS A 16 -6.87 -0.29 -9.93
C LYS A 16 -7.76 0.10 -8.73
N PRO A 17 -8.78 -0.68 -8.32
CA PRO A 17 -9.51 -0.41 -7.09
C PRO A 17 -8.63 -0.30 -5.86
N GLN A 18 -7.74 -1.26 -5.61
CA GLN A 18 -6.85 -1.24 -4.45
C GLN A 18 -5.94 0.00 -4.48
N GLN A 19 -5.34 0.30 -5.64
CA GLN A 19 -4.55 1.51 -5.83
C GLN A 19 -5.34 2.77 -5.49
N MET A 20 -6.56 2.89 -6.00
CA MET A 20 -7.41 4.07 -5.77
C MET A 20 -7.83 4.21 -4.31
N ILE A 21 -8.14 3.09 -3.63
CA ILE A 21 -8.51 3.10 -2.22
C ILE A 21 -7.32 3.56 -1.38
N TRP A 22 -6.13 2.96 -1.57
CA TRP A 22 -4.92 3.39 -0.87
C TRP A 22 -4.63 4.88 -1.08
N ASN A 23 -4.70 5.37 -2.32
CA ASN A 23 -4.49 6.79 -2.60
C ASN A 23 -5.47 7.68 -1.83
N LEU A 24 -6.77 7.33 -1.85
CA LEU A 24 -7.80 8.13 -1.18
C LEU A 24 -7.61 8.17 0.33
N ILE A 25 -7.37 7.01 0.95
CA ILE A 25 -7.25 6.94 2.41
C ILE A 25 -5.96 7.59 2.87
N LEU A 26 -4.83 7.38 2.20
CA LEU A 26 -3.54 7.99 2.58
C LEU A 26 -3.58 9.51 2.40
N SER A 27 -4.08 10.00 1.26
CA SER A 27 -4.19 11.44 1.03
C SER A 27 -5.18 12.13 1.97
N SER A 28 -6.22 11.43 2.44
CA SER A 28 -7.11 11.96 3.48
C SER A 28 -6.39 12.21 4.81
N GLN A 29 -5.26 11.53 5.05
CA GLN A 29 -4.42 11.71 6.24
C GLN A 29 -3.24 12.67 5.99
N GLY A 30 -3.27 13.44 4.90
CA GLY A 30 -2.22 14.42 4.58
C GLY A 30 -0.92 13.82 4.01
N LEU A 31 -0.92 12.53 3.66
CA LEU A 31 0.24 11.87 3.06
C LEU A 31 0.36 12.19 1.57
N SER A 32 1.59 12.40 1.11
CA SER A 32 1.88 12.50 -0.32
C SER A 32 2.00 11.10 -0.92
N VAL A 33 1.27 10.82 -2.00
CA VAL A 33 1.22 9.47 -2.60
C VAL A 33 1.84 9.46 -3.98
N TYR A 34 2.89 8.65 -4.14
CA TYR A 34 3.49 8.34 -5.43
C TYR A 34 2.84 7.07 -5.98
N ASN A 35 2.23 7.19 -7.16
CA ASN A 35 1.72 6.03 -7.87
C ASN A 35 2.82 5.42 -8.72
N TYR A 36 3.05 4.14 -8.53
CA TYR A 36 3.92 3.38 -9.41
C TYR A 36 3.11 2.66 -10.47
N HIS A 37 3.45 2.87 -11.75
CA HIS A 37 2.82 2.21 -12.88
C HIS A 37 3.81 1.29 -13.59
N LYS A 38 3.30 0.15 -14.07
CA LYS A 38 3.95 -1.11 -14.50
C LYS A 38 5.09 -1.06 -15.55
N SER A 39 5.68 0.10 -15.85
CA SER A 39 6.66 0.23 -16.94
C SER A 39 8.12 0.04 -16.53
N SER A 40 8.43 -0.14 -15.24
CA SER A 40 9.81 -0.43 -14.79
C SER A 40 9.84 -1.43 -13.63
N HIS A 41 11.04 -1.84 -13.20
CA HIS A 41 11.25 -2.58 -11.97
C HIS A 41 11.25 -1.60 -10.78
N LEU A 42 10.54 -1.95 -9.71
CA LEU A 42 10.40 -1.09 -8.53
C LEU A 42 11.74 -0.70 -7.89
N LYS A 43 12.73 -1.61 -7.89
CA LYS A 43 14.09 -1.34 -7.41
C LYS A 43 14.76 -0.21 -8.19
N PHE A 44 14.65 -0.21 -9.52
CA PHE A 44 15.21 0.85 -10.36
C PHE A 44 14.54 2.20 -10.09
N PHE A 45 13.23 2.19 -9.85
CA PHE A 45 12.50 3.40 -9.49
C PHE A 45 12.98 3.99 -8.15
N LEU A 46 13.15 3.15 -7.12
CA LEU A 46 13.70 3.60 -5.84
C LEU A 46 15.14 4.10 -5.98
N GLN A 47 15.98 3.45 -6.76
CA GLN A 47 17.35 3.94 -7.06
C GLN A 47 17.36 5.30 -7.77
N LYS A 48 16.37 5.56 -8.64
CA LYS A 48 16.22 6.88 -9.26
C LYS A 48 15.78 7.91 -8.21
N LYS A 49 14.81 7.57 -7.36
CA LYS A 49 14.33 8.43 -6.28
C LYS A 49 15.41 8.75 -5.23
N ALA A 50 16.27 7.79 -4.90
CA ALA A 50 17.44 8.02 -4.06
C ALA A 50 18.38 9.08 -4.64
N ARG A 51 18.67 9.02 -5.94
CA ARG A 51 19.52 10.01 -6.63
C ARG A 51 18.91 11.41 -6.66
N GLU A 52 17.58 11.50 -6.61
CA GLU A 52 16.83 12.76 -6.56
C GLU A 52 16.61 13.27 -5.13
N ASN A 53 17.07 12.53 -4.10
CA ASN A 53 16.77 12.76 -2.68
C ASN A 53 15.25 12.82 -2.41
N GLN A 54 14.51 11.91 -3.04
CA GLN A 54 13.04 11.79 -3.01
C GLN A 54 12.60 10.37 -2.68
N LEU A 55 13.35 9.65 -1.85
CA LEU A 55 12.91 8.33 -1.38
C LEU A 55 11.58 8.45 -0.62
N PRO A 56 10.65 7.50 -0.82
CA PRO A 56 9.44 7.45 -0.02
C PRO A 56 9.79 7.04 1.41
N ASP A 57 9.01 7.50 2.39
CA ASP A 57 9.11 7.02 3.77
C ASP A 57 8.56 5.59 3.91
N LEU A 58 7.61 5.20 3.05
CA LEU A 58 6.99 3.88 3.04
C LEU A 58 6.64 3.42 1.62
N CYS A 59 6.87 2.14 1.33
CA CYS A 59 6.34 1.44 0.18
C CYS A 59 5.18 0.52 0.58
N ILE A 60 4.04 0.64 -0.10
CA ILE A 60 2.91 -0.30 0.00
C ILE A 60 2.81 -1.05 -1.32
N VAL A 61 3.20 -2.33 -1.32
CA VAL A 61 3.40 -3.09 -2.56
C VAL A 61 2.64 -4.42 -2.52
N ASP A 62 1.87 -4.68 -3.56
CA ASP A 62 1.17 -5.95 -3.73
C ASP A 62 2.16 -7.08 -4.04
N VAL A 63 2.07 -8.21 -3.35
CA VAL A 63 2.90 -9.39 -3.63
C VAL A 63 2.74 -9.88 -5.07
N MET A 64 1.55 -9.73 -5.67
CA MET A 64 1.29 -10.10 -7.06
C MET A 64 2.01 -9.20 -8.07
N TYR A 65 2.46 -8.02 -7.65
CA TYR A 65 3.28 -7.15 -8.49
C TYR A 65 4.63 -7.79 -8.83
N PHE A 66 5.25 -8.45 -7.86
CA PHE A 66 6.52 -9.14 -8.04
C PHE A 66 6.34 -10.48 -8.76
N ILE A 67 5.31 -11.25 -8.39
CA ILE A 67 5.06 -12.57 -8.98
C ILE A 67 4.83 -12.46 -10.50
N ARG A 68 4.14 -11.41 -10.98
CA ARG A 68 3.95 -11.16 -12.42
C ARG A 68 5.23 -10.80 -13.18
N GLN A 69 6.28 -10.43 -12.47
CA GLN A 69 7.60 -10.12 -13.01
C GLN A 69 8.62 -11.23 -12.70
N GLU A 70 8.15 -12.39 -12.22
CA GLU A 70 9.00 -13.50 -11.80
C GLU A 70 10.03 -13.11 -10.71
N GLU A 71 9.70 -12.11 -9.91
CA GLU A 71 10.51 -11.62 -8.79
C GLU A 71 9.91 -12.05 -7.44
N SER A 72 10.76 -12.12 -6.42
CA SER A 72 10.32 -12.38 -5.05
C SER A 72 9.99 -11.08 -4.31
N PRO A 73 8.78 -10.91 -3.73
CA PRO A 73 8.47 -9.77 -2.88
C PRO A 73 9.39 -9.68 -1.66
N TYR A 74 9.88 -10.83 -1.17
CA TYR A 74 10.76 -10.91 -0.01
C TYR A 74 12.20 -10.50 -0.35
N GLU A 75 12.67 -10.78 -1.57
CA GLU A 75 13.95 -10.26 -2.04
C GLU A 75 13.93 -8.74 -2.17
N PHE A 76 12.78 -8.17 -2.54
CA PHE A 76 12.61 -6.72 -2.53
C PHE A 76 12.70 -6.15 -1.11
N CYS A 77 12.01 -6.75 -0.14
CA CYS A 77 12.08 -6.31 1.26
C CYS A 77 13.51 -6.33 1.80
N ARG A 78 14.24 -7.45 1.64
CA ARG A 78 15.65 -7.55 2.05
C ARG A 78 16.56 -6.56 1.32
N TRP A 79 16.26 -6.28 0.05
CA TRP A 79 17.03 -5.32 -0.73
C TRP A 79 16.80 -3.88 -0.23
N CYS A 80 15.56 -3.52 0.12
CA CYS A 80 15.25 -2.22 0.76
C CYS A 80 15.99 -2.09 2.10
N ASP A 81 15.87 -3.08 2.99
CA ASP A 81 16.55 -3.08 4.30
C ASP A 81 18.07 -2.89 4.17
N LEU A 82 18.69 -3.51 3.15
CA LEU A 82 20.14 -3.38 2.91
C LEU A 82 20.56 -2.03 2.29
N ASN A 83 19.77 -1.47 1.36
CA ASN A 83 20.20 -0.34 0.53
C ASN A 83 19.59 1.00 0.96
N TYR A 84 18.40 0.97 1.55
CA TYR A 84 17.59 2.11 1.97
C TYR A 84 16.86 1.75 3.28
N PRO A 85 17.59 1.52 4.39
CA PRO A 85 17.01 1.08 5.66
C PRO A 85 15.98 2.06 6.26
N GLU A 86 15.98 3.32 5.80
CA GLU A 86 14.99 4.33 6.16
C GLU A 86 13.65 4.19 5.42
N VAL A 87 13.59 3.37 4.37
CA VAL A 87 12.39 3.14 3.57
C VAL A 87 11.66 1.92 4.11
N GLU A 88 10.52 2.17 4.75
CA GLU A 88 9.69 1.09 5.26
C GLU A 88 8.96 0.35 4.14
N VAL A 89 8.65 -0.93 4.35
CA VAL A 89 7.92 -1.75 3.36
C VAL A 89 6.75 -2.47 4.02
N ILE A 90 5.54 -2.21 3.53
CA ILE A 90 4.34 -3.02 3.82
C ILE A 90 3.98 -3.78 2.55
N LEU A 91 3.84 -5.10 2.68
CA LEU A 91 3.31 -5.93 1.61
C LEU A 91 1.78 -5.99 1.71
N THR A 92 1.10 -6.04 0.57
CA THR A 92 -0.34 -6.33 0.50
C THR A 92 -0.57 -7.59 -0.32
N HIS A 93 -1.66 -8.31 -0.01
CA HIS A 93 -2.10 -9.45 -0.81
C HIS A 93 -3.53 -9.23 -1.27
N GLU A 94 -3.70 -8.62 -2.44
CA GLU A 94 -5.02 -8.18 -2.93
C GLU A 94 -6.08 -9.29 -2.87
N THR A 95 -5.75 -10.47 -3.41
CA THR A 95 -6.71 -11.56 -3.60
C THR A 95 -7.00 -12.34 -2.33
N ALA A 96 -6.26 -12.07 -1.24
CA ALA A 96 -6.44 -12.76 0.02
C ALA A 96 -7.41 -11.96 0.90
N PRO A 97 -8.61 -12.50 1.21
CA PRO A 97 -9.54 -11.82 2.12
C PRO A 97 -9.00 -11.79 3.56
N LYS A 98 -8.04 -12.66 3.88
CA LYS A 98 -7.29 -12.71 5.14
C LYS A 98 -5.87 -13.21 4.86
N VAL A 99 -4.92 -12.73 5.63
CA VAL A 99 -3.55 -13.24 5.67
C VAL A 99 -3.38 -14.04 6.95
N SER A 100 -2.80 -15.24 6.87
CA SER A 100 -2.54 -16.04 8.08
C SER A 100 -1.45 -15.41 8.94
N GLN A 101 -1.48 -15.67 10.25
CA GLN A 101 -0.43 -15.19 11.15
C GLN A 101 0.96 -15.72 10.74
N ALA A 102 1.04 -16.96 10.23
CA ALA A 102 2.29 -17.55 9.78
C ALA A 102 2.88 -16.81 8.56
N GLU A 103 2.05 -16.50 7.55
CA GLU A 103 2.48 -15.72 6.38
C GLU A 103 2.90 -14.30 6.76
N ARG A 104 2.14 -13.66 7.66
CA ARG A 104 2.48 -12.34 8.18
C ARG A 104 3.83 -12.32 8.89
N LEU A 105 4.06 -13.25 9.82
CA LEU A 105 5.33 -13.38 10.53
C LEU A 105 6.48 -13.74 9.60
N TRP A 106 6.21 -14.54 8.56
CA TRP A 106 7.20 -14.84 7.54
C TRP A 106 7.61 -13.57 6.79
N ALA A 107 6.66 -12.77 6.29
CA ALA A 107 6.96 -11.51 5.62
C ALA A 107 7.77 -10.55 6.51
N ILE A 108 7.42 -10.45 7.79
CA ILE A 108 8.16 -9.60 8.75
C ILE A 108 9.60 -10.07 8.92
N LYS A 109 9.84 -11.39 9.03
CA LYS A 109 11.19 -11.95 9.06
C LYS A 109 12.01 -11.68 7.79
N GLN A 110 11.36 -11.29 6.69
CA GLN A 110 12.02 -10.94 5.43
C GLN A 110 12.24 -9.43 5.26
N GLY A 111 11.95 -8.61 6.28
CA GLY A 111 12.20 -7.16 6.27
C GLY A 111 10.96 -6.31 5.95
N ALA A 112 9.76 -6.89 5.89
CA ALA A 112 8.53 -6.09 5.82
C ALA A 112 8.07 -5.64 7.21
N GLN A 113 7.44 -4.47 7.31
CA GLN A 113 6.76 -4.02 8.52
C GLN A 113 5.43 -4.72 8.76
N ASP A 114 4.80 -5.20 7.68
CA ASP A 114 3.60 -6.02 7.75
C ASP A 114 3.29 -6.72 6.40
N LEU A 115 2.37 -7.68 6.45
CA LEU A 115 1.65 -8.23 5.30
C LEU A 115 0.16 -8.09 5.54
N LEU A 116 -0.47 -7.18 4.80
CA LEU A 116 -1.89 -6.87 4.93
C LEU A 116 -2.73 -7.59 3.86
N PRO A 117 -3.97 -8.00 4.16
CA PRO A 117 -4.90 -8.41 3.12
C PRO A 117 -5.24 -7.21 2.20
N GLY A 118 -5.73 -7.50 1.00
CA GLY A 118 -6.44 -6.48 0.21
C GLY A 118 -7.70 -6.01 0.91
N PHE A 119 -8.33 -4.95 0.39
CA PHE A 119 -9.61 -4.49 0.90
C PHE A 119 -10.80 -5.23 0.24
N PRO A 120 -11.41 -6.24 0.88
CA PRO A 120 -12.62 -6.88 0.36
C PRO A 120 -13.82 -5.93 0.41
N ALA A 121 -14.82 -6.15 -0.45
CA ALA A 121 -16.08 -5.40 -0.36
C ALA A 121 -16.86 -5.72 0.92
N LEU A 122 -16.79 -6.96 1.39
CA LEU A 122 -17.34 -7.35 2.67
C LEU A 122 -16.44 -6.79 3.78
N HIS A 123 -17.01 -6.09 4.78
CA HIS A 123 -16.27 -5.44 5.87
C HIS A 123 -15.27 -4.35 5.43
N LEU A 124 -15.39 -3.83 4.22
CA LEU A 124 -14.51 -2.81 3.62
C LEU A 124 -14.08 -1.69 4.58
N ARG A 125 -15.04 -1.13 5.34
CA ARG A 125 -14.77 -0.03 6.27
C ARG A 125 -13.81 -0.43 7.39
N ALA A 126 -14.03 -1.60 7.98
CA ALA A 126 -13.20 -2.09 9.09
C ALA A 126 -11.79 -2.42 8.59
N GLU A 127 -11.67 -3.07 7.44
CA GLU A 127 -10.37 -3.41 6.85
C GLU A 127 -9.58 -2.16 6.44
N ILE A 128 -10.25 -1.13 5.91
CA ILE A 128 -9.62 0.17 5.64
C ILE A 128 -9.05 0.80 6.91
N ILE A 129 -9.83 0.80 8.00
CA ILE A 129 -9.38 1.39 9.28
C ILE A 129 -8.17 0.62 9.80
N LEU A 130 -8.21 -0.72 9.80
CA LEU A 130 -7.10 -1.54 10.27
C LEU A 130 -5.83 -1.36 9.42
N GLY A 131 -5.98 -1.38 8.09
CA GLY A 131 -4.86 -1.18 7.17
C GLY A 131 -4.25 0.22 7.28
N LEU A 132 -5.10 1.25 7.34
CA LEU A 132 -4.64 2.63 7.52
C LEU A 132 -3.98 2.84 8.87
N GLN A 133 -4.56 2.31 9.95
CA GLN A 133 -3.98 2.39 11.29
C GLN A 133 -2.57 1.82 11.27
N ARG A 134 -2.37 0.65 10.66
CA ARG A 134 -1.05 0.02 10.59
C ARG A 134 -0.04 0.88 9.82
N VAL A 135 -0.47 1.50 8.72
CA VAL A 135 0.39 2.43 7.96
C VAL A 135 0.79 3.63 8.81
N LEU A 136 -0.15 4.26 9.50
CA LEU A 136 0.14 5.42 10.33
C LEU A 136 0.99 5.06 11.56
N GLU A 137 0.84 3.86 12.12
CA GLU A 137 1.74 3.34 13.17
C GLU A 137 3.17 3.23 12.67
N VAL A 138 3.39 2.65 11.48
CA VAL A 138 4.73 2.51 10.89
C VAL A 138 5.37 3.87 10.59
N LEU A 139 4.56 4.88 10.28
CA LEU A 139 5.04 6.23 9.99
C LEU A 139 5.11 7.16 11.21
N ASP A 140 4.75 6.68 12.42
CA ASP A 140 4.62 7.48 13.64
C ASP A 140 3.66 8.69 13.49
N LEU A 141 2.53 8.48 12.83
CA LEU A 141 1.52 9.50 12.49
C LEU A 141 0.14 9.26 13.10
N LEU A 142 0.01 8.36 14.08
CA LEU A 142 -1.26 8.22 14.80
C LEU A 142 -1.62 9.49 15.58
N PRO A 143 -2.93 9.76 15.81
CA PRO A 143 -4.10 8.94 15.46
C PRO A 143 -4.66 9.22 14.05
N ILE A 144 -5.55 8.34 13.58
CA ILE A 144 -6.34 8.56 12.34
C ILE A 144 -7.24 9.78 12.50
N ASP A 145 -7.26 10.66 11.50
CA ASP A 145 -8.31 11.66 11.33
C ASP A 145 -9.59 11.00 10.82
N GLN A 146 -10.50 10.73 11.76
CA GLN A 146 -11.78 10.07 11.50
C GLN A 146 -12.74 10.93 10.67
N ILE A 147 -12.60 12.26 10.71
CA ILE A 147 -13.46 13.18 9.96
C ILE A 147 -13.06 13.13 8.49
N GLU A 148 -11.77 13.30 8.20
CA GLU A 148 -11.25 13.24 6.84
C GLU A 148 -11.42 11.85 6.21
N LEU A 149 -11.19 10.78 7.00
CA LEU A 149 -11.47 9.41 6.55
C LEU A 149 -12.97 9.21 6.26
N GLY A 150 -13.84 9.84 7.05
CA GLY A 150 -15.29 9.87 6.85
C GLY A 150 -15.69 10.37 5.46
N TYR A 151 -15.08 11.47 4.99
CA TYR A 151 -15.40 12.08 3.70
C TYR A 151 -15.00 11.22 2.50
N VAL A 152 -13.95 10.39 2.62
CA VAL A 152 -13.50 9.55 1.52
C VAL A 152 -14.28 8.24 1.38
N PHE A 153 -14.95 7.75 2.42
CA PHE A 153 -15.69 6.48 2.36
C PHE A 153 -16.76 6.44 1.26
N THR A 154 -17.47 7.55 1.02
CA THR A 154 -18.47 7.63 -0.05
C THR A 154 -17.86 7.44 -1.44
N LYS A 155 -16.62 7.91 -1.65
CA LYS A 155 -15.89 7.70 -2.91
C LYS A 155 -15.45 6.24 -3.05
N ILE A 156 -14.95 5.66 -1.95
CA ILE A 156 -14.48 4.26 -1.90
C ILE A 156 -15.61 3.27 -2.16
N GLN A 157 -16.80 3.50 -1.60
CA GLN A 157 -17.99 2.69 -1.87
C GLN A 157 -18.35 2.67 -3.36
N LYS A 158 -18.29 3.83 -4.04
CA LYS A 158 -18.55 3.92 -5.49
C LYS A 158 -17.50 3.17 -6.31
N ILE A 159 -16.22 3.25 -5.93
CA ILE A 159 -15.14 2.51 -6.60
C ILE A 159 -15.41 1.00 -6.55
N MET A 160 -15.71 0.47 -5.37
CA MET A 160 -15.95 -0.96 -5.18
C MET A 160 -17.22 -1.43 -5.90
N PHE A 161 -18.30 -0.64 -5.85
CA PHE A 161 -19.54 -0.96 -6.57
C PHE A 161 -19.32 -1.05 -8.08
N ASN A 162 -18.64 -0.06 -8.68
CA ASN A 162 -18.37 -0.04 -10.12
C ASN A 162 -17.45 -1.18 -10.55
N TYR A 163 -16.45 -1.51 -9.75
CA TYR A 163 -15.53 -2.62 -10.03
C TYR A 163 -16.27 -3.96 -10.08
N HIS A 164 -17.12 -4.24 -9.09
CA HIS A 164 -17.90 -5.47 -9.07
C HIS A 164 -18.93 -5.58 -10.20
N GLN A 165 -19.46 -4.46 -10.72
CA GLN A 165 -20.29 -4.50 -11.91
C GLN A 165 -19.49 -4.86 -13.17
N LEU A 166 -18.32 -4.26 -13.34
CA LEU A 166 -17.45 -4.53 -14.49
C LEU A 166 -16.92 -5.97 -14.49
N ASP A 167 -16.52 -6.50 -13.32
CA ASP A 167 -16.08 -7.90 -13.19
C ASP A 167 -17.19 -8.88 -13.56
N ARG A 168 -18.45 -8.59 -13.20
CA ARG A 168 -19.59 -9.44 -13.58
C ARG A 168 -19.87 -9.40 -15.08
N LEU A 169 -19.69 -8.25 -15.73
CA LEU A 169 -19.90 -8.09 -17.17
C LEU A 169 -18.80 -8.77 -18.00
N ASN A 170 -17.58 -8.87 -17.49
CA ASN A 170 -16.45 -9.52 -18.18
C ASN A 170 -16.40 -11.04 -18.00
N MET A 171 -17.26 -11.61 -17.15
CA MET A 171 -17.41 -13.06 -16.92
C MET A 171 -18.67 -13.65 -17.56
N GLY A 172 -19.39 -12.85 -18.36
CA GLY A 172 -20.59 -13.27 -19.13
C GLY A 172 -20.30 -13.52 -20.60
#